data_AF-A0A1K0IDL8-F1
#
_entry.id   AF-A0A1K0IDL8-F1
#
_cell.length_a   1.000
_cell.length_b   1.000
_cell.length_c   1.000
_cell.angle_alpha   90.00
_cell.angle_beta   90.00
_cell.angle_gamma   90.00
#
_symmetry.space_group_name_H-M   'P 1'
#
loop_
_entity.id
_entity.type
_entity.pdbx_description
1 polymer ?
#
loop_
_entity_poly.entity_id
_entity_poly.type
_entity_poly.pdbx_seq_one_letter_code
_entity_poly.pdbx_strand_id
1 'polypeptide(L)'
;MERSHYRHAECFGKGWLRRSEGKSEMTMRYRDPVRIPKAEIDHMLASRVPEAMADACLSIAYFEDDWEWVLTRLSGVAFDLNHPVSLRNLAVTCVGHLVRINHAVDVAMVEQLLSRLAGDTAVAGAASDALDDLHMFGVLKARNDN
;
A
#
# COMPACT_ATOMS: atom_id res chain seq x y z
N MET A 1 58.76 -58.08 -16.58
CA MET A 1 57.92 -57.46 -15.54
C MET A 1 56.90 -56.59 -16.26
N GLU A 2 55.85 -57.24 -16.76
CA GLU A 2 54.51 -57.29 -16.15
C GLU A 2 53.73 -56.00 -16.38
N ARG A 3 52.88 -55.99 -17.41
CA ARG A 3 51.43 -56.29 -17.40
C ARG A 3 50.65 -54.96 -17.31
N SER A 4 49.95 -54.54 -18.37
CA SER A 4 48.55 -54.94 -18.67
C SER A 4 47.56 -54.22 -17.73
N HIS A 5 46.46 -53.57 -18.10
CA HIS A 5 45.57 -53.57 -19.29
C HIS A 5 44.47 -52.51 -19.00
N TYR A 6 43.78 -52.03 -20.06
CA TYR A 6 42.32 -51.70 -20.10
C TYR A 6 41.79 -50.52 -19.24
N ARG A 7 40.74 -49.75 -19.59
CA ARG A 7 39.87 -49.55 -20.76
C ARG A 7 39.04 -48.27 -20.51
N HIS A 8 38.48 -47.71 -21.59
CA HIS A 8 37.32 -46.80 -21.63
C HIS A 8 36.19 -47.16 -20.64
N ALA A 9 35.49 -46.15 -20.09
CA ALA A 9 34.06 -45.86 -20.33
C ALA A 9 33.50 -44.77 -19.39
N GLU A 10 32.49 -44.08 -19.93
CA GLU A 10 31.68 -42.97 -19.43
C GLU A 10 30.88 -43.30 -18.15
N CYS A 11 30.45 -42.27 -17.40
CA CYS A 11 29.03 -41.99 -17.08
C CYS A 11 28.84 -41.00 -15.91
N PHE A 12 28.11 -39.92 -16.21
CA PHE A 12 27.00 -39.34 -15.43
C PHE A 12 27.01 -39.40 -13.89
N GLY A 13 27.02 -38.23 -13.25
CA GLY A 13 26.77 -38.12 -11.81
C GLY A 13 26.50 -36.69 -11.35
N LYS A 14 25.24 -36.26 -11.52
CA LYS A 14 24.65 -34.99 -11.06
C LYS A 14 24.99 -34.69 -9.60
N GLY A 15 25.29 -33.42 -9.31
CA GLY A 15 25.46 -32.94 -7.93
C GLY A 15 25.46 -31.42 -7.82
N TRP A 16 24.58 -30.72 -8.56
CA TRP A 16 24.29 -29.31 -8.28
C TRP A 16 23.61 -29.27 -6.91
N LEU A 17 24.41 -29.03 -5.87
CA LEU A 17 23.93 -28.85 -4.50
C LEU A 17 23.11 -27.56 -4.47
N ARG A 18 21.81 -27.75 -4.62
CA ARG A 18 20.73 -26.78 -4.55
C ARG A 18 20.86 -26.00 -3.24
N ARG A 19 21.36 -24.77 -3.32
CA ARG A 19 21.19 -23.78 -2.25
C ARG A 19 19.69 -23.52 -2.17
N SER A 20 19.05 -24.03 -1.11
CA SER A 20 17.67 -23.74 -0.79
C SER A 20 17.57 -22.28 -0.41
N GLU A 21 17.36 -21.41 -1.39
CA GLU A 21 16.75 -20.12 -1.16
C GLU A 21 15.37 -20.38 -0.57
N GLY A 22 15.22 -20.10 0.73
CA GLY A 22 13.93 -20.07 1.38
C GLY A 22 13.09 -18.96 0.76
N LYS A 23 12.40 -19.26 -0.34
CA LYS A 23 11.29 -18.44 -0.81
C LYS A 23 10.20 -18.59 0.23
N SER A 24 10.05 -17.60 1.11
CA SER A 24 8.83 -17.45 1.88
C SER A 24 7.69 -17.33 0.86
N GLU A 25 6.87 -18.37 0.77
CA GLU A 25 5.66 -18.35 -0.04
C GLU A 25 4.72 -17.32 0.60
N MET A 26 4.74 -16.08 0.08
CA MET A 26 3.89 -15.00 0.55
C MET A 26 2.45 -15.30 0.13
N THR A 27 1.74 -16.02 0.99
CA THR A 27 0.30 -16.26 0.81
C THR A 27 -0.45 -14.94 0.99
N MET A 28 -1.18 -14.51 -0.05
CA MET A 28 -2.09 -13.37 0.04
C MET A 28 -3.22 -13.70 1.02
N ARG A 29 -3.45 -12.83 1.99
CA ARG A 29 -4.51 -12.97 2.99
C ARG A 29 -5.46 -11.79 2.90
N TYR A 30 -6.74 -12.07 2.80
CA TYR A 30 -7.77 -11.06 2.91
C TYR A 30 -8.05 -10.76 4.39
N ARG A 31 -8.22 -9.47 4.72
CA ARG A 31 -8.63 -9.00 6.05
C ARG A 31 -9.56 -7.80 5.87
N ASP A 32 -10.71 -7.85 6.50
CA ASP A 32 -11.62 -6.71 6.57
C ASP A 32 -11.00 -5.57 7.42
N PRO A 33 -11.16 -4.30 7.01
CA PRO A 33 -10.85 -3.16 7.86
C PRO A 33 -11.58 -3.24 9.19
N VAL A 34 -10.86 -3.01 10.28
CA VAL A 34 -11.43 -2.99 11.64
C VAL A 34 -11.77 -1.55 12.01
N ARG A 35 -12.94 -1.32 12.58
CA ARG A 35 -13.32 -0.01 13.12
C ARG A 35 -12.56 0.24 14.43
N ILE A 36 -11.71 1.27 14.43
CA ILE A 36 -11.00 1.77 15.59
C ILE A 36 -11.71 3.04 16.09
N PRO A 37 -11.89 3.23 17.41
CA PRO A 37 -12.47 4.46 17.94
C PRO A 37 -11.65 5.69 17.54
N LYS A 38 -12.31 6.76 17.08
CA LYS A 38 -11.67 8.02 16.65
C LYS A 38 -10.65 8.57 17.65
N ALA A 39 -10.91 8.41 18.95
CA ALA A 39 -10.04 8.85 20.04
C ALA A 39 -8.69 8.09 20.12
N GLU A 40 -8.61 6.88 19.56
CA GLU A 40 -7.41 6.04 19.58
C GLU A 40 -6.55 6.21 18.32
N ILE A 41 -7.11 6.77 17.25
CA ILE A 41 -6.43 6.89 15.95
C ILE A 41 -5.11 7.64 16.05
N ASP A 42 -5.09 8.80 16.71
CA ASP A 42 -3.89 9.62 16.79
C ASP A 42 -2.78 8.90 17.59
N HIS A 43 -3.16 8.09 18.59
CA HIS A 43 -2.21 7.24 19.31
C HIS A 43 -1.65 6.13 18.42
N MET A 44 -2.49 5.45 17.63
CA MET A 44 -2.06 4.39 16.73
C MET A 44 -1.16 4.91 15.62
N LEU A 45 -1.49 6.05 15.02
CA LEU A 45 -0.63 6.71 14.03
C LEU A 45 0.72 7.15 14.62
N ALA A 46 0.75 7.54 15.90
CA ALA A 46 1.99 7.90 16.59
C ALA A 46 2.84 6.68 17.01
N SER A 47 2.27 5.47 17.06
CA SER A 47 2.93 4.28 17.60
C SER A 47 4.18 3.81 16.85
N ARG A 48 4.35 4.25 15.59
CA ARG A 48 5.40 3.78 14.65
C ARG A 48 5.40 2.26 14.40
N VAL A 49 4.35 1.54 14.83
CA VAL A 49 4.15 0.12 14.53
C VAL A 49 3.42 0.02 13.19
N PRO A 50 4.03 -0.50 12.11
CA PRO A 50 3.47 -0.45 10.77
C PRO A 50 2.06 -1.06 10.66
N GLU A 51 1.81 -2.20 11.30
CA GLU A 51 0.49 -2.84 11.28
C GLU A 51 -0.58 -1.99 11.97
N ALA A 52 -0.26 -1.38 13.11
CA ALA A 52 -1.19 -0.51 13.82
C ALA A 52 -1.51 0.76 13.01
N MET A 53 -0.49 1.35 12.39
CA MET A 53 -0.69 2.50 11.51
C MET A 53 -1.52 2.15 10.29
N ALA A 54 -1.28 0.97 9.69
CA ALA A 54 -2.06 0.48 8.54
C ALA A 54 -3.54 0.26 8.92
N ASP A 55 -3.80 -0.38 10.05
CA ASP A 55 -5.15 -0.59 10.57
C ASP A 55 -5.85 0.77 10.83
N ALA A 56 -5.13 1.75 11.39
CA ALA A 56 -5.64 3.10 11.60
C ALA A 56 -5.98 3.82 10.29
N CYS A 57 -5.09 3.79 9.29
CA CYS A 57 -5.33 4.38 7.96
C CYS A 57 -6.58 3.78 7.29
N LEU A 58 -6.71 2.44 7.30
CA LEU A 58 -7.87 1.75 6.74
C LEU A 58 -9.14 2.07 7.52
N SER A 59 -9.07 2.11 8.85
CA SER A 59 -10.21 2.43 9.70
C SER A 59 -10.77 3.81 9.36
N ILE A 60 -9.92 4.84 9.33
CA ILE A 60 -10.39 6.21 9.07
C ILE A 60 -10.92 6.39 7.66
N ALA A 61 -10.36 5.69 6.67
CA ALA A 61 -10.84 5.78 5.29
C ALA A 61 -12.23 5.14 5.10
N TYR A 62 -12.56 4.09 5.87
CA TYR A 62 -13.81 3.34 5.73
C TYR A 62 -14.94 3.82 6.65
N PHE A 63 -14.60 4.39 7.80
CA PHE A 63 -15.56 4.52 8.90
C PHE A 63 -15.75 5.93 9.45
N GLU A 64 -14.93 6.89 9.01
CA GLU A 64 -15.01 8.28 9.46
C GLU A 64 -15.61 9.18 8.37
N ASP A 65 -16.63 9.95 8.75
CA ASP A 65 -17.37 10.83 7.84
C ASP A 65 -16.76 12.24 7.71
N ASP A 66 -15.89 12.63 8.65
CA ASP A 66 -15.21 13.92 8.64
C ASP A 66 -14.02 13.88 7.67
N TRP A 67 -14.29 14.23 6.41
CA TRP A 67 -13.30 14.09 5.33
C TRP A 67 -12.05 14.95 5.55
N GLU A 68 -12.19 16.15 6.13
CA GLU A 68 -11.08 17.06 6.37
C GLU A 68 -10.14 16.47 7.42
N TRP A 69 -10.73 15.93 8.49
CA TRP A 69 -9.99 15.24 9.56
C TRP A 69 -9.28 13.99 9.06
N VAL A 70 -9.91 13.21 8.16
CA VAL A 70 -9.32 12.02 7.53
C VAL A 70 -8.17 12.41 6.60
N LEU A 71 -8.40 13.34 5.68
CA LEU A 71 -7.42 13.79 4.69
C LEU A 71 -6.16 14.36 5.36
N THR A 72 -6.33 15.14 6.43
CA THR A 72 -5.22 15.68 7.21
C THR A 72 -4.30 14.58 7.76
N ARG A 73 -4.87 13.47 8.26
CA ARG A 73 -4.10 12.36 8.83
C ARG A 73 -3.43 11.51 7.76
N LEU A 74 -4.18 11.13 6.72
CA LEU A 74 -3.64 10.33 5.63
C LEU A 74 -2.52 11.08 4.89
N SER A 75 -2.69 12.38 4.69
CA SER A 75 -1.64 13.22 4.09
C SER A 75 -0.39 13.31 4.96
N GLY A 76 -0.53 13.44 6.29
CA GLY A 76 0.59 13.40 7.22
C GLY A 76 1.42 12.12 7.10
N VAL A 77 0.74 10.96 7.00
CA VAL A 77 1.42 9.67 6.77
C VAL A 77 2.05 9.59 5.38
N ALA A 78 1.36 10.04 4.34
CA ALA A 78 1.85 9.97 2.96
C ALA A 78 3.10 10.83 2.72
N PHE A 79 3.19 12.00 3.36
CA PHE A 79 4.30 12.94 3.20
C PHE A 79 5.46 12.71 4.18
N ASP A 80 5.30 11.96 5.29
CA ASP A 80 6.42 11.65 6.19
C ASP A 80 7.37 10.61 5.57
N LEU A 81 8.53 11.10 5.11
CA LEU A 81 9.59 10.29 4.50
C LEU A 81 10.26 9.30 5.47
N ASN A 82 10.01 9.42 6.79
CA ASN A 82 10.47 8.45 7.77
C ASN A 82 9.61 7.18 7.80
N HIS A 83 8.43 7.19 7.16
CA HIS A 83 7.61 5.99 7.03
C HIS A 83 8.07 5.10 5.87
N PRO A 84 7.91 3.77 6.01
CA PRO A 84 8.19 2.86 4.91
C PRO A 84 7.27 3.17 3.72
N VAL A 85 7.80 3.00 2.51
CA VAL A 85 7.10 3.27 1.24
C VAL A 85 5.77 2.51 1.15
N SER A 86 5.67 1.30 1.71
CA SER A 86 4.43 0.53 1.75
C SER A 86 3.31 1.22 2.54
N LEU A 87 3.63 1.80 3.70
CA LEU A 87 2.66 2.53 4.52
C LEU A 87 2.27 3.86 3.87
N ARG A 88 3.23 4.54 3.25
CA ARG A 88 2.98 5.77 2.49
C ARG A 88 2.03 5.48 1.32
N ASN A 89 2.30 4.43 0.53
CA ASN A 89 1.39 3.99 -0.54
C ASN A 89 -0.01 3.66 -0.03
N LEU A 90 -0.10 2.91 1.08
CA LEU A 90 -1.39 2.59 1.69
C LEU A 90 -2.17 3.86 2.08
N ALA A 91 -1.50 4.86 2.65
CA ALA A 91 -2.15 6.13 3.00
C ALA A 91 -2.71 6.84 1.75
N VAL A 92 -1.97 6.83 0.63
CA VAL A 92 -2.46 7.39 -0.64
C VAL A 92 -3.65 6.60 -1.19
N THR A 93 -3.59 5.26 -1.18
CA THR A 93 -4.74 4.41 -1.54
C THR A 93 -5.96 4.71 -0.66
N CYS A 94 -5.76 4.95 0.63
CA CYS A 94 -6.82 5.32 1.57
C CYS A 94 -7.44 6.68 1.23
N VAL A 95 -6.70 7.62 0.62
CA VAL A 95 -7.28 8.88 0.10
C VAL A 95 -8.23 8.61 -1.07
N GLY A 96 -7.89 7.68 -1.97
CA GLY A 96 -8.82 7.22 -3.02
C GLY A 96 -10.11 6.63 -2.44
N HIS A 97 -9.99 5.82 -1.38
CA HIS A 97 -11.15 5.29 -0.66
C HIS A 97 -12.01 6.38 0.00
N LEU A 98 -11.39 7.39 0.61
CA LEU A 98 -12.10 8.55 1.15
C LEU A 98 -12.97 9.19 0.06
N VAL A 99 -12.42 9.40 -1.13
CA VAL A 99 -13.17 9.99 -2.24
C VAL A 99 -14.30 9.09 -2.71
N ARG A 100 -14.10 7.78 -2.76
CA ARG A 100 -15.14 6.83 -3.16
C ARG A 100 -16.29 6.81 -2.16
N ILE A 101 -15.98 6.79 -0.86
CA ILE A 101 -16.95 6.56 0.23
C ILE A 101 -17.63 7.88 0.66
N ASN A 102 -16.88 8.97 0.79
CA ASN A 102 -17.38 10.20 1.36
C ASN A 102 -17.93 11.14 0.28
N HIS A 103 -19.20 11.54 0.41
CA HIS A 103 -19.87 12.36 -0.60
C HIS A 103 -19.61 13.87 -0.46
N ALA A 104 -19.11 14.32 0.70
CA ALA A 104 -18.93 15.74 1.02
C ALA A 104 -17.48 16.23 0.82
N VAL A 105 -16.61 15.39 0.25
CA VAL A 105 -15.18 15.71 0.08
C VAL A 105 -14.96 16.87 -0.88
N ASP A 106 -14.06 17.78 -0.53
CA ASP A 106 -13.60 18.82 -1.46
C ASP A 106 -12.69 18.19 -2.54
N VAL A 107 -13.28 18.01 -3.72
CA VAL A 107 -12.62 17.40 -4.89
C VAL A 107 -11.36 18.18 -5.30
N ALA A 108 -11.43 19.51 -5.30
CA ALA A 108 -10.31 20.34 -5.75
C ALA A 108 -9.12 20.27 -4.77
N MET A 109 -9.42 20.19 -3.46
CA MET A 109 -8.38 20.00 -2.45
C MET A 109 -7.70 18.64 -2.58
N VAL A 110 -8.48 17.57 -2.77
CA VAL A 110 -7.93 16.22 -2.94
C VAL A 110 -7.13 16.10 -4.23
N GLU A 111 -7.60 16.68 -5.34
CA GLU A 111 -6.90 16.67 -6.62
C GLU A 111 -5.50 17.32 -6.50
N GLN A 112 -5.43 18.50 -5.87
CA GLN A 112 -4.16 19.18 -5.65
C GLN A 112 -3.22 18.35 -4.78
N LEU A 113 -3.73 17.70 -3.74
CA LEU A 113 -2.95 16.85 -2.86
C LEU A 113 -2.38 15.63 -3.61
N LEU A 114 -3.22 14.91 -4.35
CA LEU A 114 -2.81 13.73 -5.11
C LEU A 114 -1.85 14.09 -6.25
N SER A 115 -2.06 15.22 -6.92
CA SER A 115 -1.16 15.73 -7.96
C SER A 115 0.24 16.01 -7.42
N ARG A 116 0.35 16.50 -6.18
CA ARG A 116 1.65 16.68 -5.51
C ARG A 116 2.32 15.35 -5.21
N LEU A 117 1.56 14.35 -4.75
CA LEU A 117 2.08 13.01 -4.45
C LEU A 117 2.45 12.23 -5.72
N ALA A 118 1.80 12.50 -6.85
CA ALA A 118 2.16 11.93 -8.15
C ALA A 118 3.58 12.32 -8.61
N GLY A 119 4.12 13.43 -8.09
CA GLY A 119 5.52 13.82 -8.30
C GLY A 119 6.54 13.00 -7.49
N ASP A 120 6.12 12.25 -6.48
CA ASP A 120 6.99 11.35 -5.71
C ASP A 120 6.96 9.94 -6.31
N THR A 121 8.07 9.53 -6.90
CA THR A 121 8.22 8.23 -7.58
C THR A 121 7.97 7.03 -6.67
N ALA A 122 8.09 7.18 -5.36
CA ALA A 122 7.83 6.09 -4.40
C ALA A 122 6.34 5.79 -4.22
N VAL A 123 5.47 6.77 -4.46
CA VAL A 123 4.01 6.67 -4.26
C VAL A 123 3.19 7.04 -5.50
N ALA A 124 3.85 7.38 -6.62
CA ALA A 124 3.20 7.83 -7.84
C ALA A 124 2.16 6.83 -8.39
N GLY A 125 2.41 5.53 -8.26
CA GLY A 125 1.45 4.49 -8.65
C GLY A 125 0.14 4.60 -7.87
N ALA A 126 0.22 4.60 -6.53
CA ALA A 126 -0.95 4.76 -5.68
C ALA A 126 -1.64 6.12 -5.86
N ALA A 127 -0.88 7.17 -6.14
CA ALA A 127 -1.43 8.50 -6.45
C ALA A 127 -2.23 8.50 -7.76
N SER A 128 -1.74 7.79 -8.78
CA SER A 128 -2.48 7.60 -10.04
C SER A 128 -3.80 6.87 -9.80
N ASP A 129 -3.77 5.75 -9.06
CA ASP A 129 -4.98 4.99 -8.74
C ASP A 129 -6.00 5.84 -7.96
N ALA A 130 -5.54 6.63 -7.00
CA ALA A 130 -6.41 7.52 -6.22
C ALA A 130 -6.97 8.70 -7.04
N LEU A 131 -6.23 9.19 -8.05
CA LEU A 131 -6.74 10.18 -9.00
C LEU A 131 -7.82 9.57 -9.89
N ASP A 132 -7.68 8.30 -10.30
CA ASP A 132 -8.72 7.59 -11.04
C ASP A 132 -9.99 7.41 -10.19
N ASP A 133 -9.85 7.07 -8.89
CA ASP A 133 -10.97 7.09 -7.93
C ASP A 133 -11.64 8.49 -7.89
N LEU A 134 -10.84 9.56 -7.85
CA LEU A 134 -11.36 10.94 -7.84
C LEU A 134 -12.10 11.32 -9.12
N HIS A 135 -11.56 10.97 -10.28
CA HIS A 135 -12.23 11.24 -11.56
C HIS A 135 -13.53 10.44 -11.70
N MET A 136 -13.53 9.19 -11.24
CA MET A 136 -14.70 8.32 -11.32
C MET A 136 -15.80 8.75 -10.34
N PHE A 137 -15.46 9.07 -9.09
CA PHE A 137 -16.44 9.30 -8.03
C PHE A 137 -16.62 10.77 -7.63
N GLY A 138 -15.58 11.60 -7.74
CA GLY A 138 -15.63 13.03 -7.40
C GLY A 138 -16.42 13.86 -8.42
N VAL A 139 -16.23 13.61 -9.72
CA VAL A 139 -16.94 14.34 -10.80
C VAL A 139 -18.45 14.06 -10.79
N LEU A 140 -18.86 12.83 -10.45
CA LEU A 140 -20.27 12.47 -10.32
C LEU A 140 -20.96 13.23 -9.17
N LYS A 141 -20.21 13.59 -8.12
CA LYS A 141 -20.74 14.30 -6.94
C LYS A 141 -20.94 15.78 -7.23
N ALA A 142 -19.95 16.44 -7.84
CA ALA A 142 -20.05 17.85 -8.23
C ALA A 142 -21.21 18.16 -9.18
N ARG A 143 -21.70 17.18 -9.95
CA ARG A 143 -22.86 17.31 -10.84
C ARG A 143 -24.21 17.17 -10.16
N ASN A 144 -24.28 16.53 -8.98
CA ASN A 144 -25.52 16.28 -8.27
C ASN A 144 -25.85 17.38 -7.23
N ASP A 145 -24.88 18.23 -6.90
CA ASP A 145 -25.04 19.34 -5.95
C ASP A 145 -25.45 20.68 -6.61
N ASN A 146 -25.77 20.64 -7.92
CA ASN A 146 -26.23 21.78 -8.73
C ASN A 146 -27.63 21.54 -9.30
#